data_AF-A0A7Y6NMM4-F1
#
_entry.id   AF-A0A7Y6NMM4-F1
#
_cell.length_a   1.000
_cell.length_b   1.000
_cell.length_c   1.000
_cell.angle_alpha   90.00
_cell.angle_beta   90.00
_cell.angle_gamma   90.00
#
_symmetry.space_group_name_H-M   'P 1'
#
loop_
_entity.id
_entity.type
_entity.pdbx_description
1 polymer ?
#
loop_
_entity_poly.entity_id
_entity_poly.type
_entity_poly.pdbx_seq_one_letter_code
_entity_poly.pdbx_strand_id
1 'polypeptide(L)'
;MPGIDHLTILESRHWHWPDEVACAATAARLAALPLATEFIELNGPLGAGKTTFVRHLLHALGVHGHVKSPTYALMEPYDVERDGAPLALWHFDFYRFDDPNEWEDAGFRDIFASPGVKLVEWPDKAGDLLPVPDLRITIEPGDGERRTVRADALSAAGVGLLKGVDASPVGAAPEVAGAHTGVADADAVVPPRTGVETA
;
A
#
# COMPACT_ATOMS: atom_id res chain seq x y z
N MET A 1 -32.67 -2.66 -15.32
CA MET A 1 -31.97 -2.81 -14.02
C MET A 1 -30.51 -3.04 -14.38
N PRO A 2 -29.56 -2.16 -14.00
CA PRO A 2 -28.16 -2.52 -14.14
C PRO A 2 -27.94 -3.77 -13.28
N GLY A 3 -27.33 -4.80 -13.86
CA GLY A 3 -27.09 -6.06 -13.17
C GLY A 3 -26.21 -5.80 -11.95
N ILE A 4 -26.55 -6.43 -10.84
CA ILE A 4 -25.62 -6.57 -9.73
C ILE A 4 -24.50 -7.45 -10.28
N ASP A 5 -23.42 -6.84 -10.76
CA ASP A 5 -22.18 -7.53 -11.07
C ASP A 5 -21.68 -8.08 -9.74
N HIS A 6 -22.03 -9.34 -9.48
CA HIS A 6 -21.46 -10.10 -8.40
C HIS A 6 -20.00 -10.31 -8.78
N LEU A 7 -19.14 -9.51 -8.15
CA LEU A 7 -17.70 -9.70 -8.27
C LEU A 7 -17.38 -11.18 -8.02
N THR A 8 -16.84 -11.84 -9.04
CA THR A 8 -16.62 -13.28 -9.01
C THR A 8 -15.34 -13.55 -8.23
N ILE A 9 -15.49 -14.09 -7.03
CA ILE A 9 -14.36 -14.55 -6.23
C ILE A 9 -13.81 -15.82 -6.87
N LEU A 10 -12.54 -15.78 -7.27
CA LEU A 10 -11.84 -16.90 -7.89
C LEU A 10 -11.27 -17.85 -6.83
N GLU A 11 -10.81 -17.31 -5.71
CA GLU A 11 -10.21 -18.06 -4.62
C GLU A 11 -10.28 -17.28 -3.30
N SER A 12 -10.46 -17.97 -2.18
CA SER A 12 -10.47 -17.36 -0.84
C SER A 12 -9.47 -18.03 0.09
N ARG A 13 -8.96 -17.26 1.05
CA ARG A 13 -8.14 -17.71 2.17
C ARG A 13 -8.62 -17.10 3.48
N HIS A 14 -8.43 -17.88 4.54
CA HIS A 14 -8.70 -17.46 5.90
C HIS A 14 -7.38 -17.48 6.67
N TRP A 15 -6.96 -16.33 7.15
CA TRP A 15 -5.80 -16.18 8.02
C TRP A 15 -6.25 -15.82 9.43
N HIS A 16 -5.46 -16.25 10.40
CA HIS A 16 -5.62 -15.86 11.79
C HIS A 16 -4.35 -15.14 12.22
N TRP A 17 -4.50 -13.87 12.63
CA TRP A 17 -3.41 -13.09 13.20
C TRP A 17 -3.62 -13.06 14.72
N PRO A 18 -2.91 -13.88 15.51
CA PRO A 18 -3.04 -13.85 16.97
C PRO A 18 -2.53 -12.55 17.61
N ASP A 19 -1.65 -11.83 16.90
CA ASP A 19 -0.96 -10.62 17.33
C ASP A 19 -0.56 -9.77 16.09
N GLU A 20 0.01 -8.59 16.34
CA GLU A 20 0.52 -7.73 15.26
C GLU A 20 1.70 -8.35 14.49
N VAL A 21 2.47 -9.26 15.11
CA VAL A 21 3.61 -9.93 14.46
C VAL A 21 3.14 -10.83 13.32
N ALA A 22 2.04 -11.56 13.50
CA ALA A 22 1.45 -12.38 12.44
C ALA A 22 0.89 -11.55 11.28
N CYS A 23 0.34 -10.37 11.57
CA CYS A 23 -0.07 -9.38 10.57
C CYS A 23 1.15 -8.92 9.75
N ALA A 24 2.23 -8.51 10.43
CA ALA A 24 3.48 -8.09 9.80
C ALA A 24 4.11 -9.21 8.95
N ALA A 25 4.08 -10.46 9.43
CA ALA A 25 4.60 -11.60 8.68
C ALA A 25 3.80 -11.86 7.39
N THR A 26 2.48 -11.69 7.43
CA THR A 26 1.63 -11.82 6.22
C THR A 26 1.94 -10.71 5.22
N ALA A 27 2.08 -9.47 5.70
CA ALA A 27 2.47 -8.34 4.86
C ALA A 27 3.87 -8.53 4.24
N ALA A 28 4.85 -9.05 4.99
CA ALA A 28 6.18 -9.34 4.48
C ALA A 28 6.18 -10.42 3.38
N ARG A 29 5.36 -11.47 3.55
CA ARG A 29 5.21 -12.51 2.51
C ARG A 29 4.57 -11.95 1.25
N LEU A 30 3.56 -11.09 1.39
CA LEU A 30 2.93 -10.44 0.25
C LEU A 30 3.92 -9.51 -0.46
N ALA A 31 4.70 -8.74 0.31
CA ALA A 31 5.76 -7.88 -0.20
C ALA A 31 6.84 -8.67 -0.95
N ALA A 32 7.14 -9.91 -0.57
CA ALA A 32 8.14 -10.75 -1.23
C ALA A 32 7.72 -11.23 -2.63
N LEU A 33 6.43 -11.09 -3.00
CA LEU A 33 5.93 -11.44 -4.33
C LEU A 33 6.22 -10.33 -5.34
N PRO A 34 6.27 -10.64 -6.66
CA PRO A 34 6.62 -9.67 -7.70
C PRO A 34 5.47 -8.68 -7.98
N LEU A 35 5.20 -7.78 -7.04
CA LEU A 35 4.19 -6.74 -7.15
C LEU A 35 4.64 -5.63 -8.09
N ALA A 36 3.75 -5.20 -8.98
CA ALA A 36 3.98 -4.15 -9.96
C ALA A 36 2.76 -3.26 -10.20
N THR A 37 1.56 -3.84 -10.26
CA THR A 37 0.33 -3.11 -10.66
C THR A 37 -0.90 -3.49 -9.83
N GLU A 38 -0.72 -4.31 -8.81
CA GLU A 38 -1.82 -4.93 -8.09
C GLU A 38 -2.67 -3.90 -7.34
N PHE A 39 -3.98 -4.05 -7.43
CA PHE A 39 -4.94 -3.29 -6.65
C PHE A 39 -5.47 -4.15 -5.49
N ILE A 40 -5.20 -3.68 -4.27
CA ILE A 40 -5.53 -4.35 -3.01
C ILE A 40 -6.51 -3.50 -2.19
N GLU A 41 -7.64 -4.09 -1.86
CA GLU A 41 -8.66 -3.50 -0.99
C GLU A 41 -8.53 -3.99 0.45
N LEU A 42 -8.77 -3.09 1.40
CA LEU A 42 -8.80 -3.36 2.83
C LEU A 42 -10.14 -2.96 3.42
N ASN A 43 -10.86 -3.97 3.89
CA ASN A 43 -12.19 -3.87 4.50
C ASN A 43 -12.15 -4.27 5.97
N GLY A 44 -13.11 -3.77 6.73
CA GLY A 44 -13.26 -4.07 8.16
C GLY A 44 -13.68 -2.83 8.96
N PRO A 45 -14.21 -3.01 10.18
CA PRO A 45 -14.67 -1.89 11.00
C PRO A 45 -13.53 -0.93 11.40
N LEU A 46 -13.91 0.21 11.98
CA LEU A 46 -12.93 1.14 12.57
C LEU A 46 -12.11 0.41 13.64
N GLY A 47 -10.78 0.59 13.64
CA GLY A 47 -9.88 -0.10 14.55
C GLY A 47 -9.58 -1.57 14.21
N ALA A 48 -10.10 -2.10 13.08
CA ALA A 48 -9.80 -3.47 12.65
C ALA A 48 -8.31 -3.72 12.38
N GLY A 49 -7.52 -2.67 12.07
CA GLY A 49 -6.08 -2.80 11.78
C GLY A 49 -5.73 -2.70 10.30
N LYS A 50 -6.60 -2.12 9.47
CA LYS A 50 -6.35 -1.87 8.03
C LYS A 50 -5.05 -1.06 7.81
N THR A 51 -4.96 0.14 8.39
CA THR A 51 -3.73 0.96 8.34
C THR A 51 -2.52 0.25 8.93
N THR A 52 -2.69 -0.58 9.96
CA THR A 52 -1.59 -1.39 10.51
C THR A 52 -1.04 -2.36 9.47
N PHE A 53 -1.91 -3.07 8.73
CA PHE A 53 -1.50 -3.95 7.64
C PHE A 53 -0.84 -3.17 6.50
N VAL A 54 -1.43 -2.05 6.04
CA VAL A 54 -0.85 -1.19 5.00
C VAL A 54 0.56 -0.74 5.38
N ARG A 55 0.74 -0.25 6.61
CA ARG A 55 2.04 0.18 7.12
C ARG A 55 3.08 -0.94 7.08
N HIS A 56 2.73 -2.13 7.55
CA HIS A 56 3.65 -3.27 7.49
C HIS A 56 3.99 -3.65 6.04
N LEU A 57 3.03 -3.60 5.13
CA LEU A 57 3.24 -3.91 3.72
C LEU A 57 4.15 -2.86 3.05
N LEU A 58 3.89 -1.57 3.25
CA LEU A 58 4.72 -0.49 2.72
C LEU A 58 6.15 -0.56 3.25
N HIS A 59 6.34 -0.82 4.55
CA HIS A 59 7.67 -1.02 5.12
C HIS A 59 8.39 -2.23 4.52
N ALA A 60 7.69 -3.36 4.36
CA ALA A 60 8.25 -4.55 3.73
C ALA A 60 8.58 -4.34 2.24
N LEU A 61 7.91 -3.38 1.58
CA LEU A 61 8.20 -2.93 0.22
C LEU A 61 9.34 -1.89 0.12
N GLY A 62 9.90 -1.46 1.25
CA GLY A 62 11.05 -0.53 1.28
C GLY A 62 10.69 0.93 1.59
N VAL A 63 9.44 1.24 1.92
CA VAL A 63 9.08 2.59 2.39
C VAL A 63 9.69 2.84 3.76
N HIS A 64 10.48 3.90 3.88
CA HIS A 64 11.11 4.33 5.13
C HIS A 64 10.34 5.49 5.79
N GLY A 65 10.50 5.63 7.11
CA GLY A 65 9.90 6.73 7.86
C GLY A 65 8.51 6.42 8.40
N HIS A 66 7.71 7.46 8.64
CA HIS A 66 6.42 7.31 9.29
C HIS A 66 5.29 7.13 8.27
N VAL A 67 4.59 6.00 8.32
CA VAL A 67 3.37 5.74 7.56
C VAL A 67 2.16 5.90 8.50
N LYS A 68 1.24 6.79 8.12
CA LYS A 68 -0.04 7.04 8.82
C LYS A 68 -1.19 6.95 7.83
N SER A 69 -2.41 6.79 8.31
CA SER A 69 -3.57 6.81 7.42
C SER A 69 -3.74 8.20 6.79
N PRO A 70 -3.87 8.31 5.46
CA PRO A 70 -4.09 9.58 4.77
C PRO A 70 -5.55 10.04 4.84
N THR A 71 -6.30 9.73 5.91
CA THR A 71 -7.75 9.96 6.01
C THR A 71 -8.23 11.36 5.62
N TYR A 72 -7.40 12.40 5.81
CA TYR A 72 -7.73 13.78 5.39
C TYR A 72 -7.17 14.16 4.02
N ALA A 73 -6.04 13.57 3.62
CA ALA A 73 -5.44 13.80 2.31
C ALA A 73 -6.06 12.89 1.23
N LEU A 74 -6.85 11.89 1.66
CA LEU A 74 -7.41 10.76 0.91
C LEU A 74 -6.37 9.81 0.29
N MET A 75 -5.18 10.31 -0.05
CA MET A 75 -4.10 9.57 -0.68
C MET A 75 -2.72 10.06 -0.21
N GLU A 76 -1.78 9.12 -0.04
CA GLU A 76 -0.35 9.39 0.09
C GLU A 76 0.43 8.54 -0.94
N PRO A 77 1.31 9.16 -1.76
CA PRO A 77 2.17 8.44 -2.70
C PRO A 77 3.50 8.04 -2.04
N TYR A 78 4.06 6.91 -2.47
CA TYR A 78 5.41 6.48 -2.11
C TYR A 78 6.14 5.93 -3.33
N ASP A 79 7.41 6.28 -3.48
CA ASP A 79 8.28 5.74 -4.52
C ASP A 79 9.37 4.89 -3.86
N VAL A 80 9.53 3.66 -4.34
CA VAL A 80 10.59 2.74 -3.92
C VAL A 80 11.32 2.17 -5.13
N GLU A 81 12.56 1.73 -4.95
CA GLU A 81 13.26 0.92 -5.94
C GLU A 81 13.14 -0.56 -5.61
N ARG A 82 12.80 -1.38 -6.60
CA ARG A 82 12.65 -2.81 -6.47
C ARG A 82 13.28 -3.52 -7.67
N ASP A 83 14.17 -4.47 -7.41
CA ASP A 83 14.89 -5.23 -8.43
C ASP A 83 15.57 -4.33 -9.50
N GLY A 84 16.02 -3.14 -9.09
CA GLY A 84 16.67 -2.15 -9.96
C GLY A 84 15.70 -1.33 -10.82
N ALA A 85 14.40 -1.37 -10.56
CA ALA A 85 13.37 -0.58 -11.25
C ALA A 85 12.51 0.21 -10.24
N PRO A 86 11.98 1.39 -10.62
CA PRO A 86 11.07 2.15 -9.78
C PRO A 86 9.72 1.45 -9.64
N LEU A 87 9.16 1.48 -8.43
CA LEU A 87 7.83 1.00 -8.10
C LEU A 87 7.07 2.10 -7.35
N ALA A 88 6.00 2.59 -7.98
CA ALA A 88 5.07 3.52 -7.34
C ALA A 88 4.08 2.74 -6.44
N LEU A 89 3.83 3.27 -5.25
CA LEU A 89 2.89 2.75 -4.27
C LEU A 89 1.92 3.87 -3.88
N TRP A 90 0.63 3.55 -3.84
CA TRP A 90 -0.42 4.52 -3.54
C TRP A 90 -1.25 4.01 -2.38
N HIS A 91 -1.21 4.72 -1.24
CA HIS A 91 -2.07 4.43 -0.09
C HIS A 91 -3.27 5.37 -0.11
N PHE A 92 -4.47 4.82 -0.24
CA PHE A 92 -5.71 5.55 -0.13
C PHE A 92 -6.46 5.19 1.16
N ASP A 93 -7.11 6.18 1.75
CA ASP A 93 -8.07 6.00 2.84
C ASP A 93 -9.32 6.83 2.57
N PHE A 94 -10.40 6.14 2.17
CA PHE A 94 -11.66 6.76 1.81
C PHE A 94 -12.65 6.86 2.97
N TYR A 95 -12.23 6.68 4.23
CA TYR A 95 -13.14 6.78 5.38
C TYR A 95 -13.96 8.09 5.40
N ARG A 96 -13.37 9.20 4.92
CA ARG A 96 -14.01 10.51 4.80
C ARG A 96 -14.29 10.96 3.36
N PHE A 97 -14.25 10.03 2.41
CA PHE A 97 -14.66 10.31 1.05
C PHE A 97 -16.20 10.26 1.00
N ASP A 98 -16.82 11.44 0.94
CA ASP A 98 -18.27 11.59 0.98
C ASP A 98 -18.83 12.30 -0.27
N ASP A 99 -17.98 12.89 -1.12
CA ASP A 99 -18.38 13.53 -2.38
C ASP A 99 -17.68 12.88 -3.59
N PRO A 100 -18.41 12.18 -4.47
CA PRO A 100 -17.87 11.61 -5.70
C PRO A 100 -17.16 12.61 -6.62
N ASN A 101 -17.48 13.91 -6.56
CA ASN A 101 -16.79 14.91 -7.40
C ASN A 101 -15.31 15.06 -7.02
N GLU A 102 -14.95 14.78 -5.77
CA GLU A 102 -13.55 14.79 -5.31
C GLU A 102 -12.69 13.76 -6.06
N TRP A 103 -13.31 12.71 -6.63
CA TRP A 103 -12.60 11.71 -7.44
C TRP A 103 -11.96 12.30 -8.70
N GLU A 104 -12.74 13.09 -9.45
CA GLU A 104 -12.27 13.73 -10.68
C GLU A 104 -11.35 14.90 -10.36
N ASP A 105 -11.70 15.72 -9.36
CA ASP A 105 -10.89 16.88 -8.95
C ASP A 105 -9.50 16.47 -8.42
N ALA A 106 -9.41 15.34 -7.70
CA ALA A 106 -8.15 14.79 -7.22
C ALA A 106 -7.36 14.00 -8.29
N GLY A 107 -7.93 13.81 -9.48
CA GLY A 107 -7.30 13.07 -10.56
C GLY A 107 -7.12 11.57 -10.29
N PHE A 108 -7.91 10.98 -9.38
CA PHE A 108 -7.77 9.58 -8.97
C PHE A 108 -7.97 8.62 -10.14
N ARG A 109 -8.84 8.98 -11.10
CA ARG A 109 -9.02 8.21 -12.33
C ARG A 109 -7.70 7.90 -13.05
N ASP A 110 -6.84 8.90 -13.21
CA ASP A 110 -5.56 8.74 -13.90
C ASP A 110 -4.56 7.94 -13.05
N ILE A 111 -4.60 8.12 -11.72
CA ILE A 111 -3.76 7.36 -10.79
C ILE A 111 -4.11 5.87 -10.81
N PHE A 112 -5.39 5.51 -10.76
CA PHE A 112 -5.83 4.12 -10.85
C PHE A 112 -5.53 3.48 -12.22
N ALA A 113 -5.45 4.28 -13.28
CA ALA A 113 -5.03 3.81 -14.61
C ALA A 113 -3.51 3.70 -14.79
N SER A 114 -2.72 4.35 -13.93
CA SER A 114 -1.25 4.32 -13.98
C SER A 114 -0.68 2.99 -13.44
N PRO A 115 0.58 2.65 -13.75
CA PRO A 115 1.30 1.55 -13.09
C PRO A 115 1.49 1.76 -11.58
N GLY A 116 1.93 0.72 -10.86
CA GLY A 116 2.16 0.78 -9.41
C GLY A 116 1.06 0.10 -8.59
N VAL A 117 1.37 -0.19 -7.33
CA VAL A 117 0.48 -0.90 -6.41
C VAL A 117 -0.48 0.09 -5.74
N LYS A 118 -1.77 -0.26 -5.66
CA LYS A 118 -2.80 0.55 -5.00
C LYS A 118 -3.27 -0.19 -3.74
N LEU A 119 -3.20 0.48 -2.60
CA LEU A 119 -3.66 -0.01 -1.30
C LEU A 119 -4.81 0.87 -0.83
N VAL A 120 -6.04 0.38 -0.84
CA VAL A 120 -7.23 1.18 -0.55
C VAL A 120 -7.90 0.71 0.72
N GLU A 121 -7.93 1.57 1.73
CA GLU A 121 -8.81 1.40 2.89
C GLU A 121 -10.20 1.97 2.62
N TRP A 122 -11.24 1.29 3.10
CA TRP A 122 -12.65 1.69 2.96
C TRP A 122 -13.11 1.83 1.50
N PRO A 123 -12.87 0.83 0.63
CA PRO A 123 -13.22 0.92 -0.79
C PRO A 123 -14.71 1.16 -1.05
N ASP A 124 -15.60 0.67 -0.17
CA ASP A 124 -17.06 0.87 -0.26
C ASP A 124 -17.47 2.36 -0.36
N LYS A 125 -16.64 3.27 0.15
CA LYS A 125 -16.88 4.71 0.10
C LYS A 125 -16.71 5.30 -1.30
N ALA A 126 -15.77 4.77 -2.08
CA ALA A 126 -15.60 5.13 -3.48
C ALA A 126 -16.49 4.29 -4.41
N GLY A 127 -16.90 3.08 -3.97
CA GLY A 127 -17.90 2.25 -4.66
C GLY A 127 -17.54 1.99 -6.12
N ASP A 128 -18.49 2.21 -7.03
CA ASP A 128 -18.37 1.94 -8.47
C ASP A 128 -17.32 2.80 -9.19
N LEU A 129 -16.69 3.77 -8.51
CA LEU A 129 -15.56 4.54 -9.05
C LEU A 129 -14.28 3.70 -9.10
N LEU A 130 -14.18 2.67 -8.24
CA LEU A 130 -13.02 1.79 -8.18
C LEU A 130 -13.09 0.71 -9.27
N PRO A 131 -11.93 0.34 -9.86
CA PRO A 131 -11.87 -0.87 -10.67
C PRO A 131 -12.08 -2.12 -9.81
N VAL A 132 -12.19 -3.29 -10.44
CA VAL A 132 -12.21 -4.56 -9.70
C VAL A 132 -10.82 -4.77 -9.07
N PRO A 133 -10.71 -5.04 -7.75
CA PRO A 133 -9.43 -5.31 -7.12
C PRO A 133 -8.87 -6.66 -7.56
N ASP A 134 -7.56 -6.83 -7.46
CA ASP A 134 -6.94 -8.15 -7.56
C ASP A 134 -7.19 -8.96 -6.29
N LEU A 135 -7.02 -8.29 -5.14
CA LEU A 135 -7.12 -8.89 -3.82
C LEU A 135 -7.96 -8.03 -2.88
N ARG A 136 -8.96 -8.64 -2.25
CA ARG A 136 -9.75 -8.02 -1.18
C ARG A 136 -9.42 -8.66 0.15
N ILE A 137 -8.93 -7.88 1.10
CA ILE A 137 -8.61 -8.32 2.46
C ILE A 137 -9.67 -7.74 3.41
N THR A 138 -10.45 -8.61 4.05
CA THR A 138 -11.43 -8.24 5.07
C THR A 138 -10.88 -8.62 6.44
N ILE A 139 -10.73 -7.65 7.33
CA ILE A 139 -10.16 -7.82 8.67
C ILE A 139 -11.26 -7.65 9.73
N GLU A 140 -11.45 -8.67 10.55
CA GLU A 140 -12.40 -8.67 11.65
C GLU A 140 -11.66 -8.66 12.99
N PRO A 141 -11.97 -7.71 13.90
CA PRO A 141 -11.39 -7.69 15.23
C PRO A 141 -11.91 -8.82 16.10
N GLY A 142 -11.01 -9.52 16.80
CA GLY A 142 -11.32 -10.45 17.87
C GLY A 142 -10.86 -9.92 19.23
N ASP A 143 -10.76 -10.81 20.22
CA ASP A 143 -10.33 -10.44 21.57
C ASP A 143 -8.87 -9.93 21.59
N GLY A 144 -8.66 -8.76 22.19
CA GLY A 144 -7.35 -8.11 22.27
C GLY A 144 -6.77 -7.77 20.89
N GLU A 145 -5.57 -8.27 20.61
CA GLU A 145 -4.85 -8.04 19.35
C GLU A 145 -5.23 -9.01 18.24
N ARG A 146 -6.05 -10.02 18.53
CA ARG A 146 -6.40 -11.08 17.56
C ARG A 146 -7.23 -10.51 16.42
N ARG A 147 -6.94 -10.94 15.19
CA ARG A 147 -7.74 -10.67 13.99
C ARG A 147 -8.05 -11.95 13.23
N THR A 148 -9.27 -12.04 12.71
CA THR A 148 -9.63 -13.02 11.67
C THR A 148 -9.63 -12.29 10.35
N VAL A 149 -9.00 -12.87 9.34
CA VAL A 149 -8.81 -12.22 8.05
C VAL A 149 -9.30 -13.12 6.94
N ARG A 150 -10.18 -12.60 6.10
CA ARG A 150 -10.60 -13.24 4.86
C ARG A 150 -9.97 -12.50 3.69
N ALA A 151 -9.20 -13.22 2.88
CA ALA A 151 -8.58 -12.68 1.68
C ALA A 151 -9.21 -13.35 0.46
N ASP A 152 -9.86 -12.57 -0.40
CA ASP A 152 -10.51 -13.02 -1.63
C ASP A 152 -9.71 -12.53 -2.83
N ALA A 153 -9.38 -13.43 -3.74
CA ALA A 153 -8.82 -13.11 -5.04
C ALA A 153 -9.95 -12.92 -6.06
N LEU A 154 -9.94 -11.77 -6.74
CA LEU A 154 -10.93 -11.41 -7.75
C LEU A 154 -10.31 -11.34 -9.16
N SER A 155 -9.01 -11.59 -9.27
CA SER A 155 -8.27 -11.69 -10.53
C SER A 155 -7.27 -12.85 -10.51
N ALA A 156 -6.73 -13.18 -11.69
CA ALA A 156 -5.65 -14.18 -11.80
C ALA A 156 -4.38 -13.76 -11.03
N ALA A 157 -4.08 -12.45 -10.99
CA ALA A 157 -2.99 -11.92 -10.19
C ALA A 157 -3.26 -12.14 -8.70
N GLY A 158 -4.47 -11.82 -8.22
CA GLY A 158 -4.90 -12.08 -6.85
C GLY A 158 -4.78 -13.55 -6.44
N VAL A 159 -5.12 -14.47 -7.34
CA VAL A 159 -4.94 -15.92 -7.13
C VAL A 159 -3.46 -16.26 -6.93
N GLY A 160 -2.58 -15.66 -7.74
CA GLY A 160 -1.14 -15.78 -7.60
C GLY A 160 -0.64 -15.27 -6.24
N LEU A 161 -1.16 -14.12 -5.78
CA LEU A 161 -0.83 -13.55 -4.47
C LEU A 161 -1.19 -14.49 -3.32
N LEU A 162 -2.42 -15.01 -3.30
CA LEU A 162 -2.88 -15.92 -2.24
C LEU A 162 -1.99 -17.18 -2.16
N LYS A 163 -1.69 -17.78 -3.32
CA LYS A 163 -0.81 -18.96 -3.38
C LYS A 163 0.61 -18.64 -2.92
N GLY A 164 1.14 -17.49 -3.29
CA GLY A 164 2.49 -17.05 -2.90
C GLY A 164 2.63 -16.82 -1.39
N VAL A 165 1.61 -16.24 -0.75
CA VAL A 165 1.59 -16.01 0.70
C VAL A 165 1.56 -17.32 1.49
N ASP A 166 0.84 -18.33 1.01
CA ASP A 166 0.78 -19.65 1.67
C ASP A 166 2.04 -20.49 1.44
N ALA A 167 2.66 -20.38 0.26
CA ALA A 167 3.84 -21.13 -0.11
C ALA A 167 5.14 -20.61 0.55
N SER A 168 5.17 -19.34 0.94
CA SER A 168 6.35 -18.74 1.60
C SER A 168 6.51 -19.25 3.03
N PRO A 169 7.65 -19.87 3.40
CA PRO A 169 7.89 -20.30 4.77
C PRO A 169 7.90 -19.10 5.74
N VAL A 170 7.47 -19.32 6.99
CA VAL A 170 7.67 -18.34 8.08
C VAL A 170 9.19 -18.14 8.25
N GLY A 171 9.73 -16.95 7.91
CA GLY A 171 11.04 -16.53 8.41
C GLY A 171 12.12 -16.01 7.45
N ALA A 172 11.84 -15.74 6.18
CA ALA A 172 12.81 -14.98 5.36
C ALA A 172 12.56 -13.48 5.56
N ALA A 173 13.27 -12.86 6.50
CA ALA A 173 13.39 -11.41 6.53
C ALA A 173 14.07 -10.96 5.21
N PRO A 174 13.65 -9.84 4.59
CA PRO A 174 14.43 -9.26 3.52
C PRO A 174 15.80 -8.89 4.08
N GLU A 175 16.85 -9.43 3.47
CA GLU A 175 18.23 -9.05 3.79
C GLU A 175 18.37 -7.57 3.45
N VAL A 176 18.49 -6.73 4.47
CA VAL A 176 18.66 -5.28 4.31
C VAL A 176 20.01 -5.08 3.62
N ALA A 177 19.98 -4.79 2.32
CA ALA A 177 21.15 -4.40 1.57
C ALA A 177 21.79 -3.20 2.30
N GLY A 178 23.03 -3.40 2.75
CA GLY A 178 23.74 -2.49 3.63
C GLY A 178 23.74 -1.05 3.09
N ALA A 179 23.26 -0.12 3.91
CA ALA A 179 23.44 1.30 3.70
C ALA A 179 24.95 1.61 3.70
N HIS A 180 25.50 1.92 2.52
CA HIS A 180 26.78 2.59 2.42
C HIS A 180 26.59 4.04 2.83
N THR A 181 26.91 4.34 4.09
CA THR A 181 27.17 5.71 4.56
C THR A 181 28.38 6.28 3.82
N GLY A 182 28.11 7.26 2.94
CA GLY A 182 29.11 8.18 2.39
C GLY A 182 28.61 9.61 2.59
N VAL A 183 28.98 10.21 3.72
CA VAL A 183 28.82 11.65 3.95
C VAL A 183 29.82 12.38 3.06
N ALA A 184 29.32 13.19 2.12
CA ALA A 184 30.11 14.24 1.50
C ALA A 184 29.50 15.59 1.91
N ASP A 185 30.18 16.20 2.86
CA ASP A 185 30.02 17.58 3.29
C ASP A 185 30.24 18.53 2.10
N ALA A 186 29.32 19.45 1.86
CA ALA A 186 29.48 20.53 0.90
C ALA A 186 28.84 21.81 1.45
N ASP A 187 29.53 22.40 2.41
CA ASP A 187 29.35 23.81 2.78
C ASP A 187 29.67 24.70 1.57
N ALA A 188 28.62 25.28 0.99
CA ALA A 188 28.73 26.28 -0.06
C ALA A 188 29.13 27.64 0.55
N VAL A 189 30.43 27.92 0.54
CA VAL A 189 30.97 29.27 0.81
C VAL A 189 30.72 30.16 -0.41
N VAL A 190 29.86 31.16 -0.22
CA VAL A 190 29.60 32.27 -1.15
C VAL A 190 30.80 33.24 -1.13
N PRO A 191 31.45 33.57 -2.25
CA PRO A 191 32.45 34.64 -2.28
C PRO A 191 31.78 36.02 -2.42
N PRO A 192 32.28 37.07 -1.73
CA PRO A 192 31.76 38.43 -1.89
C PRO A 192 32.23 39.08 -3.20
N ARG A 193 31.32 39.84 -3.81
CA ARG A 193 31.57 40.71 -4.96
C ARG A 193 32.37 41.94 -4.51
N THR A 194 33.57 42.12 -5.04
CA THR A 194 34.29 43.40 -5.00
C THR A 194 34.13 44.13 -6.33
N GLY A 195 33.60 45.34 -6.25
CA GLY A 195 33.35 46.25 -7.36
C GLY A 195 34.62 46.74 -8.04
N VAL A 196 34.47 47.02 -9.33
CA VAL A 196 35.40 47.82 -10.12
C VAL A 196 34.77 49.21 -10.21
N GLU A 197 35.39 50.20 -9.58
CA GLU A 197 35.10 51.61 -9.83
C GLU A 197 36.41 52.32 -10.21
N THR A 198 36.28 53.12 -11.26
CA THR A 198 37.26 53.90 -12.04
C THR A 198 38.21 54.80 -11.25
N ALA A 199 39.47 54.87 -11.71
CA ALA A 199 40.17 56.10 -12.13
C ALA A 199 41.46 55.75 -12.88
#